data_AF-A0A2U0AFW1-F1
#
_entry.id   AF-A0A2U0AFW1-F1
#
_cell.length_a   1.000
_cell.length_b   1.000
_cell.length_c   1.000
_cell.angle_alpha   90.00
_cell.angle_beta   90.00
_cell.angle_gamma   90.00
#
_symmetry.space_group_name_H-M   'P 1'
#
loop_
_entity.id
_entity.type
_entity.pdbx_description
1 polymer ?
#
loop_
_entity_poly.entity_id
_entity_poly.type
_entity_poly.pdbx_seq_one_letter_code
_entity_poly.pdbx_strand_id
1 'polypeptide(L)'
;MILLYYLFLLICSALSVFFFALYIRSKQTQQALTAFLLVVPVVYEGWVLQNCTGECNIRVDLILLFPVELLVLSALSIHSWRQYKEKSLH
;
A
#
# COMPACT_ATOMS: atom_id res chain seq x y z
N MET A 1 -11.47 -16.18 -7.24
CA MET A 1 -11.55 -14.71 -7.10
C MET A 1 -11.51 -14.28 -5.63
N ILE A 2 -12.44 -14.72 -4.79
CA ILE A 2 -12.45 -14.41 -3.34
C ILE A 2 -11.13 -14.74 -2.61
N LEU A 3 -10.55 -15.91 -2.88
CA LEU A 3 -9.27 -16.32 -2.25
C LEU A 3 -8.12 -15.35 -2.58
N LEU A 4 -8.02 -14.93 -3.85
CA LEU A 4 -6.97 -14.00 -4.30
C LEU A 4 -7.11 -12.63 -3.64
N TYR A 5 -8.34 -12.19 -3.43
CA TYR A 5 -8.64 -10.93 -2.77
C TYR A 5 -8.23 -10.96 -1.29
N TYR A 6 -8.58 -12.01 -0.53
CA TYR A 6 -8.12 -12.12 0.87
C TYR A 6 -6.60 -12.31 0.98
N LEU A 7 -6.00 -13.03 0.04
CA LEU A 7 -4.55 -13.19 -0.04
C LEU A 7 -3.88 -11.83 -0.27
N PHE A 8 -4.43 -11.00 -1.16
CA PHE A 8 -3.96 -9.64 -1.40
C PHE A 8 -3.99 -8.80 -0.12
N LEU A 9 -5.10 -8.78 0.63
CA LEU A 9 -5.19 -8.04 1.89
C LEU A 9 -4.20 -8.53 2.94
N LEU A 10 -3.96 -9.85 3.01
CA LEU A 10 -2.98 -10.44 3.90
C LEU A 10 -1.54 -10.03 3.50
N ILE A 11 -1.25 -9.99 2.20
CA ILE A 11 0.05 -9.49 1.69
C ILE A 11 0.22 -8.01 2.02
N CYS A 12 -0.79 -7.17 1.78
CA CYS A 12 -0.73 -5.74 2.08
C CYS A 12 -0.50 -5.46 3.57
N SER A 13 -1.22 -6.17 4.45
CA SER A 13 -1.02 -6.06 5.90
C SER A 13 0.38 -6.52 6.33
N ALA A 14 0.87 -7.65 5.81
CA ALA A 14 2.23 -8.14 6.10
C ALA A 14 3.31 -7.17 5.62
N LEU A 15 3.18 -6.65 4.40
CA LEU A 15 4.11 -5.68 3.82
C LEU A 15 4.07 -4.35 4.59
N SER A 16 2.89 -3.90 5.02
CA SER A 16 2.77 -2.70 5.85
C SER A 16 3.56 -2.83 7.14
N VAL A 17 3.39 -3.93 7.87
CA VAL A 17 4.16 -4.21 9.10
C VAL A 17 5.66 -4.23 8.81
N PHE A 18 6.06 -4.88 7.72
CA PHE A 18 7.46 -4.93 7.30
C PHE A 18 8.04 -3.53 7.00
N PHE A 19 7.37 -2.71 6.20
CA PHE A 19 7.83 -1.35 5.88
C PHE A 19 7.82 -0.43 7.10
N PHE A 20 6.87 -0.62 8.03
CA PHE A 20 6.85 0.12 9.28
C PHE A 20 8.03 -0.28 10.19
N ALA A 21 8.35 -1.57 10.28
CA ALA A 21 9.53 -2.05 10.99
C ALA A 21 10.83 -1.50 10.36
N LEU A 22 10.90 -1.46 9.03
CA LEU A 22 12.01 -0.82 8.32
C LEU A 22 12.11 0.67 8.66
N TYR A 23 10.98 1.39 8.72
CA TYR A 23 10.95 2.79 9.13
C TYR A 23 11.51 2.99 10.54
N ILE A 24 11.13 2.15 11.50
CA ILE A 24 11.65 2.22 12.87
C ILE A 24 13.19 2.15 12.87
N ARG A 25 13.76 1.29 12.04
CA ARG A 25 15.21 1.07 11.92
C ARG A 25 15.93 2.16 11.12
N SER A 26 15.39 2.55 9.96
CA SER A 26 16.05 3.44 9.00
C SER A 26 15.75 4.92 9.23
N LYS A 27 14.65 5.22 9.94
CA LYS A 27 14.04 6.55 10.09
C LYS A 27 13.68 7.25 8.77
N GLN A 28 13.62 6.50 7.65
CA GLN A 28 13.24 7.05 6.35
C GLN A 28 11.72 7.17 6.24
N THR A 29 11.22 8.40 6.14
CA THR A 29 9.78 8.71 6.06
C THR A 29 9.06 8.03 4.90
N GLN A 30 9.75 7.75 3.79
CA GLN A 30 9.19 7.01 2.65
C GLN A 30 8.69 5.62 3.04
N GLN A 31 9.39 4.94 3.96
CA GLN A 31 8.98 3.61 4.42
C GLN A 31 7.70 3.67 5.27
N ALA A 32 7.55 4.73 6.08
CA ALA A 32 6.31 4.97 6.81
C ALA A 32 5.14 5.29 5.87
N LEU A 33 5.37 6.10 4.82
CA LEU A 33 4.36 6.43 3.81
C LEU A 33 3.92 5.17 3.04
N THR A 34 4.86 4.33 2.61
CA THR A 34 4.56 3.04 1.98
C THR A 34 3.77 2.13 2.91
N ALA A 35 4.15 2.04 4.19
CA ALA A 35 3.42 1.24 5.16
C ALA A 35 1.98 1.72 5.35
N PHE A 36 1.77 3.04 5.41
CA PHE A 36 0.43 3.62 5.56
C PHE A 36 -0.43 3.38 4.31
N LEU A 37 0.13 3.57 3.11
CA LEU A 37 -0.58 3.31 1.86
C LEU A 37 -1.07 1.87 1.76
N LEU A 38 -0.23 0.90 2.14
CA LEU A 38 -0.60 -0.52 2.14
C LEU A 38 -1.67 -0.89 3.18
N VAL A 39 -1.92 -0.04 4.19
CA VAL A 39 -3.02 -0.23 5.16
C VAL A 39 -4.34 0.27 4.60
N VAL A 40 -4.33 1.27 3.70
CA VAL A 40 -5.53 1.85 3.10
C VAL A 40 -6.47 0.79 2.53
N PRO A 41 -6.04 -0.15 1.67
CA PRO A 41 -6.94 -1.17 1.16
C PRO A 41 -7.49 -2.06 2.29
N VAL A 42 -6.68 -2.41 3.30
CA VAL A 42 -7.13 -3.26 4.42
C VAL A 42 -8.23 -2.58 5.24
N VAL A 43 -8.06 -1.30 5.55
CA VAL A 43 -9.04 -0.52 6.33
C VAL A 43 -10.30 -0.25 5.52
N TYR A 44 -10.13 0.13 4.26
CA TYR A 44 -11.23 0.37 3.35
C TYR A 44 -12.09 -0.89 3.21
N GLU A 45 -11.50 -2.06 2.96
CA GLU A 45 -12.24 -3.31 2.84
C GLU A 45 -12.93 -3.72 4.15
N GLY A 46 -12.28 -3.51 5.29
CA GLY A 46 -12.91 -3.71 6.60
C GLY A 46 -14.15 -2.84 6.79
N TRP A 47 -14.09 -1.59 6.32
CA TRP A 47 -15.23 -0.68 6.34
C TRP A 47 -16.31 -1.09 5.34
N VAL A 48 -15.96 -1.49 4.12
CA VAL A 48 -16.94 -1.90 3.11
C VAL A 48 -17.66 -3.18 3.53
N LEU A 49 -16.96 -4.17 4.08
CA LEU A 49 -17.58 -5.40 4.61
C LEU A 49 -18.66 -5.13 5.67
N GLN A 50 -18.53 -4.02 6.42
CA GLN A 50 -19.51 -3.61 7.42
C GLN A 50 -20.64 -2.75 6.85
N ASN A 51 -20.40 -2.02 5.76
CA ASN A 51 -21.30 -0.94 5.30
C ASN A 51 -21.91 -1.14 3.91
N CYS A 52 -21.42 -2.05 3.08
CA CYS A 52 -21.99 -2.29 1.74
C CYS A 52 -22.09 -3.78 1.38
N THR A 53 -23.09 -4.11 0.55
CA THR A 53 -23.22 -5.41 -0.11
C THR A 53 -22.44 -5.42 -1.44
N GLY A 54 -21.95 -6.61 -1.84
CA GLY A 54 -20.81 -6.82 -2.74
C GLY A 54 -20.77 -6.17 -4.14
N GLU A 55 -21.82 -5.49 -4.62
CA GLU A 55 -21.78 -4.76 -5.89
C GLU A 55 -21.13 -3.37 -5.79
N CYS A 56 -21.18 -2.73 -4.62
CA CYS A 56 -20.52 -1.44 -4.41
C CYS A 56 -18.98 -1.58 -4.36
N ASN A 57 -18.50 -2.72 -3.85
CA ASN A 57 -17.08 -3.00 -3.63
C ASN A 57 -16.30 -3.04 -4.95
N ILE A 58 -16.68 -3.94 -5.86
CA ILE A 58 -15.86 -4.29 -7.04
C ILE A 58 -15.57 -3.08 -7.94
N ARG A 59 -16.50 -2.13 -8.06
CA ARG A 59 -16.38 -1.02 -9.02
C ARG A 59 -15.48 0.10 -8.52
N VAL A 60 -15.43 0.35 -7.21
CA VAL A 60 -14.57 1.40 -6.64
C VAL A 60 -13.14 0.89 -6.48
N ASP A 61 -12.99 -0.37 -6.09
CA ASP A 61 -11.67 -0.96 -5.77
C ASP A 61 -10.82 -1.10 -7.05
N LEU A 62 -11.40 -1.68 -8.11
CA LEU A 62 -10.68 -1.90 -9.37
C LEU A 62 -10.40 -0.62 -10.15
N ILE A 63 -11.28 0.37 -10.08
CA ILE A 63 -11.21 1.55 -10.95
C ILE A 63 -10.45 2.70 -10.30
N LEU A 64 -10.56 2.84 -8.98
CA LEU A 64 -10.05 4.02 -8.28
C LEU A 64 -8.98 3.66 -7.25
N LEU A 65 -9.28 2.74 -6.33
CA LEU A 65 -8.41 2.49 -5.19
C LEU A 65 -7.07 1.87 -5.63
N PHE A 66 -7.10 0.74 -6.35
CA PHE A 66 -5.86 0.06 -6.76
C PHE A 66 -5.02 0.86 -7.77
N PRO A 67 -5.59 1.52 -8.79
CA PRO A 67 -4.79 2.31 -9.72
C PRO A 67 -4.09 3.48 -9.03
N VAL A 68 -4.77 4.18 -8.12
CA VAL A 68 -4.16 5.30 -7.38
C VAL A 68 -3.07 4.78 -6.45
N GLU A 69 -3.33 3.70 -5.71
CA GLU A 69 -2.35 3.10 -4.81
C GLU A 69 -1.08 2.67 -5.56
N LEU A 70 -1.23 2.00 -6.71
CA LEU A 70 -0.12 1.62 -7.58
C LEU A 70 0.68 2.83 -8.09
N LEU A 71 0.00 3.90 -8.51
CA LEU A 71 0.67 5.11 -8.99
C LEU A 71 1.49 5.76 -7.87
N VAL A 72 0.92 5.89 -6.67
CA VAL A 72 1.61 6.52 -5.52
C VAL A 72 2.78 5.67 -5.05
N LEU A 73 2.60 4.35 -4.92
CA LEU A 73 3.69 3.43 -4.55
C LEU A 73 4.83 3.44 -5.59
N SER A 74 4.48 3.51 -6.88
CA SER A 74 5.47 3.61 -7.96
C SER A 74 6.25 4.92 -7.88
N ALA A 75 5.56 6.05 -7.62
CA ALA A 75 6.21 7.34 -7.44
C ALA A 75 7.16 7.35 -6.23
N LEU A 76 6.73 6.78 -5.10
CA LEU A 76 7.57 6.65 -3.90
C LEU A 76 8.80 5.77 -4.17
N SER A 77 8.63 4.67 -4.90
CA SER A 77 9.73 3.80 -5.31
C SER A 77 10.75 4.55 -6.17
N ILE A 78 10.30 5.23 -7.23
CA ILE A 78 11.17 6.03 -8.11
C ILE A 78 11.90 7.12 -7.32
N HIS A 79 11.19 7.81 -6.42
CA HIS A 79 11.76 8.86 -5.60
C HIS A 79 12.83 8.33 -4.63
N SER A 80 12.56 7.20 -3.96
CA SER A 80 13.53 6.53 -3.08
C SER A 80 14.78 6.09 -3.83
N TRP A 81 14.62 5.57 -5.06
CA TRP A 81 15.71 5.18 -5.94
C TRP A 81 16.57 6.38 -6.35
N ARG A 82 15.95 7.51 -6.72
CA ARG A 82 16.69 8.74 -7.06
C ARG A 82 17.55 9.22 -5.89
N GLN A 83 16.98 9.27 -4.68
CA GLN A 83 17.72 9.67 -3.48
C GLN A 83 18.88 8.72 -3.15
N TYR A 84 18.68 7.41 -3.33
CA TYR A 84 19.76 6.44 -3.17
C TYR A 84 20.89 6.69 -4.17
N LYS A 85 20.54 6.89 -5.45
CA LYS A 85 21.52 7.15 -6.51
C LYS A 85 22.34 8.42 -6.23
N GLU A 86 21.68 9.51 -5.85
CA GLU A 86 22.34 10.78 -5.51
C GLU A 86 23.32 10.61 -4.33
N LYS A 87 22.94 9.86 -3.29
CA LYS A 87 23.82 9.57 -2.15
C LYS A 87 24.98 8.63 -2.47
N SER A 88 24.84 7.77 -3.48
CA SER A 88 25.89 6.81 -3.88
C SER A 88 26.96 7.41 -4.80
N LEU A 89 26.69 8.58 -5.38
CA LEU A 89 27.59 9.32 -6.28
C LEU A 89 28.52 10.30 -5.53
N HIS A 90 28.29 10.51 -4.23
CA HIS A 90 29.10 11.32 -3.32
C HIS A 90 29.79 10.43 -2.29
#